data_AF-A0A2G9P6U0-F1
#
_entry.id   AF-A0A2G9P6U0-F1
#
_cell.length_a   1.000
_cell.length_b   1.000
_cell.length_c   1.000
_cell.angle_alpha   90.00
_cell.angle_beta   90.00
_cell.angle_gamma   90.00
#
_symmetry.space_group_name_H-M   'P 1'
#
loop_
_entity.id
_entity.type
_entity.pdbx_description
1 polymer ?
#
loop_
_entity_poly.entity_id
_entity_poly.type
_entity_poly.pdbx_seq_one_letter_code
_entity_poly.pdbx_strand_id
1 'polypeptide(L)'
;NEYLLNIEWIQKSKKTMERVEQKYLQNNKIVIPEDFSGSIQIEFDSMTDLCVSAAELLLSRKLATDRIDFICTLEYGWWPFKFKFEHFHLLHMMVKANPACKNIIRKKTPFGEWVRKEYNKIGAVSAPLGTKVNFENDLFVQGDSIIQINFDKDTKAIIESYYKKWNSLEGAFIDFALEDEPKIQATILITKNPVMAEYWRKHLTKVLEESLKGAKK
;
A
#
# COMPACT_ATOMS: atom_id res chain seq x y z
N ASN A 1 -22.53 -29.80 -28.01
CA ASN A 1 -22.18 -29.82 -26.57
C ASN A 1 -21.08 -28.83 -26.15
N GLU A 2 -20.43 -28.06 -27.04
CA GLU A 2 -19.38 -27.10 -26.66
C GLU A 2 -19.86 -25.70 -26.26
N TYR A 3 -21.10 -25.32 -26.57
CA TYR A 3 -21.64 -23.98 -26.27
C TYR A 3 -22.25 -23.83 -24.86
N LEU A 4 -22.56 -24.94 -24.18
CA LEU A 4 -23.17 -24.91 -22.84
C LEU A 4 -22.17 -24.65 -21.71
N LEU A 5 -20.88 -24.93 -21.93
CA LEU A 5 -19.81 -24.69 -20.95
C LEU A 5 -19.44 -23.20 -20.77
N ASN A 6 -19.91 -22.32 -21.66
CA ASN A 6 -19.54 -20.91 -21.63
C ASN A 6 -20.50 -20.06 -20.77
N ILE A 7 -21.78 -20.41 -20.71
CA ILE A 7 -22.80 -19.61 -20.00
C ILE A 7 -22.66 -19.77 -18.48
N GLU A 8 -22.45 -20.99 -17.98
CA GLU A 8 -22.25 -21.21 -16.53
C GLU A 8 -20.96 -20.56 -16.03
N TRP A 9 -19.89 -20.59 -16.82
CA TRP A 9 -18.63 -19.94 -16.46
C TRP A 9 -18.77 -18.42 -16.46
N ILE A 10 -19.41 -17.84 -17.48
CA ILE A 10 -19.70 -16.39 -17.53
C ILE A 10 -20.63 -15.98 -16.39
N GLN A 11 -21.65 -16.77 -16.07
CA GLN A 11 -22.57 -16.49 -14.95
C GLN A 11 -21.91 -16.63 -13.59
N LYS A 12 -21.01 -17.60 -13.40
CA LYS A 12 -20.19 -17.72 -12.19
C LYS A 12 -19.22 -16.55 -12.08
N SER A 13 -18.52 -16.18 -13.15
CA SER A 13 -17.62 -15.02 -13.17
C SER A 13 -18.37 -13.72 -12.88
N LYS A 14 -19.57 -13.55 -13.46
CA LYS A 14 -20.42 -12.38 -13.20
C LYS A 14 -20.92 -12.36 -11.75
N LYS A 15 -21.44 -13.47 -11.21
CA LYS A 15 -21.84 -13.56 -9.79
C LYS A 15 -20.67 -13.36 -8.83
N THR A 16 -19.48 -13.82 -9.19
CA THR A 16 -18.26 -13.58 -8.41
C THR A 16 -17.86 -12.11 -8.47
N MET A 17 -17.90 -11.47 -9.64
CA MET A 17 -17.66 -10.03 -9.78
C MET A 17 -18.70 -9.19 -9.05
N GLU A 18 -19.98 -9.55 -9.09
CA GLU A 18 -21.07 -8.88 -8.38
C GLU A 18 -20.97 -9.08 -6.85
N ARG A 19 -20.60 -10.28 -6.38
CA ARG A 19 -20.30 -10.53 -4.95
C ARG A 19 -19.04 -9.79 -4.50
N VAL A 20 -18.05 -9.66 -5.37
CA VAL A 20 -16.85 -8.87 -5.13
C VAL A 20 -17.23 -7.39 -5.07
N GLU A 21 -17.95 -6.82 -6.02
CA GLU A 21 -18.42 -5.43 -5.96
C GLU A 21 -19.28 -5.14 -4.72
N GLN A 22 -20.22 -6.02 -4.37
CA GLN A 22 -21.09 -5.85 -3.20
C GLN A 22 -20.34 -5.97 -1.86
N LYS A 23 -19.30 -6.81 -1.77
CA LYS A 23 -18.48 -6.95 -0.55
C LYS A 23 -17.47 -5.80 -0.40
N TYR A 24 -17.01 -5.24 -1.52
CA TYR A 24 -16.05 -4.11 -1.54
C TYR A 24 -16.71 -2.75 -1.26
N LEU A 25 -18.03 -2.62 -1.42
CA LEU A 25 -18.71 -1.33 -1.29
C LEU A 25 -19.05 -0.89 0.14
N GLN A 26 -18.91 -1.72 1.20
CA GLN A 26 -19.38 -1.30 2.53
C GLN A 26 -18.47 -1.47 3.77
N ASN A 27 -17.34 -2.21 3.77
CA ASN A 27 -16.66 -2.46 5.06
C ASN A 27 -15.19 -2.02 5.24
N ASN A 28 -14.41 -1.62 4.24
CA ASN A 28 -12.97 -1.36 4.46
C ASN A 28 -12.44 -0.05 3.87
N LYS A 29 -13.31 0.86 3.40
CA LYS A 29 -12.88 2.13 2.79
C LYS A 29 -12.52 3.19 3.84
N ILE A 30 -11.40 3.88 3.64
CA ILE A 30 -11.04 5.03 4.47
C ILE A 30 -11.84 6.26 4.04
N VAL A 31 -12.65 6.82 4.94
CA VAL A 31 -13.41 8.05 4.70
C VAL A 31 -12.89 9.15 5.63
N ILE A 32 -12.30 10.19 5.06
CA ILE A 32 -11.90 11.40 5.79
C ILE A 32 -13.06 12.42 5.75
N PRO A 33 -13.59 12.83 6.92
CA PRO A 33 -14.56 13.93 7.03
C PRO A 33 -13.98 15.25 6.52
N GLU A 34 -14.84 16.15 6.01
CA GLU A 34 -14.39 17.45 5.48
C GLU A 34 -13.71 18.32 6.55
N ASP A 35 -14.27 18.34 7.77
CA ASP A 35 -13.72 19.06 8.92
C ASP A 35 -12.82 18.20 9.81
N PHE A 36 -12.10 17.24 9.21
CA PHE A 36 -11.24 16.34 9.95
C PHE A 36 -10.20 17.11 10.81
N SER A 37 -10.30 16.88 12.12
CA SER A 37 -9.34 17.29 13.13
C SER A 37 -9.10 16.13 14.10
N GLY A 38 -7.90 16.06 14.68
CA GLY A 38 -7.53 14.97 15.58
C GLY A 38 -7.12 13.69 14.83
N SER A 39 -7.66 12.55 15.25
CA SER A 39 -7.22 11.22 14.79
C SER A 39 -8.40 10.31 14.41
N ILE A 40 -8.19 9.49 13.39
CA ILE A 40 -9.10 8.42 12.94
C ILE A 40 -8.34 7.10 13.01
N GLN A 41 -8.95 6.07 13.59
CA GLN A 41 -8.40 4.72 13.64
C GLN A 41 -9.33 3.76 12.89
N ILE A 42 -8.75 2.90 12.06
CA ILE A 42 -9.46 1.91 11.24
C ILE A 42 -8.70 0.59 11.33
N GLU A 43 -9.43 -0.51 11.45
CA GLU A 43 -8.89 -1.86 11.49
C GLU A 43 -9.12 -2.57 10.17
N PHE A 44 -8.19 -3.43 9.79
CA PHE A 44 -8.23 -4.22 8.56
C PHE A 44 -7.86 -5.65 8.88
N ASP A 45 -8.60 -6.58 8.28
CA ASP A 45 -8.35 -8.02 8.34
C ASP A 45 -7.84 -8.63 7.02
N SER A 46 -7.65 -7.79 6.01
CA SER A 46 -7.17 -8.14 4.67
C SER A 46 -6.00 -7.23 4.25
N MET A 47 -4.92 -7.83 3.75
CA MET A 47 -3.78 -7.07 3.21
C MET A 47 -4.16 -6.38 1.90
N THR A 48 -4.98 -7.03 1.09
CA THR A 48 -5.54 -6.44 -0.14
C THR A 48 -6.34 -5.18 0.17
N ASP A 49 -7.31 -5.26 1.06
CA ASP A 49 -8.20 -4.14 1.38
C ASP A 49 -7.44 -3.00 2.03
N LEU A 50 -6.48 -3.31 2.90
CA LEU A 50 -5.56 -2.33 3.47
C LEU A 50 -4.79 -1.56 2.38
N CYS A 51 -4.15 -2.29 1.46
CA CYS A 51 -3.36 -1.70 0.38
C CYS A 51 -4.21 -0.83 -0.55
N VAL A 52 -5.37 -1.35 -0.99
CA VAL A 52 -6.28 -0.66 -1.89
C VAL A 52 -6.83 0.60 -1.23
N SER A 53 -7.31 0.50 0.01
CA SER A 53 -7.94 1.62 0.71
C SER A 53 -6.95 2.74 1.02
N ALA A 54 -5.71 2.40 1.36
CA ALA A 54 -4.65 3.39 1.52
C ALA A 54 -4.26 4.06 0.19
N ALA A 55 -4.19 3.30 -0.91
CA ALA A 55 -3.91 3.86 -2.23
C ALA A 55 -5.04 4.79 -2.70
N GLU A 56 -6.30 4.43 -2.48
CA GLU A 56 -7.47 5.28 -2.74
C GLU A 56 -7.44 6.57 -1.92
N LEU A 57 -7.10 6.48 -0.64
CA LEU A 57 -6.95 7.65 0.23
C LEU A 57 -5.89 8.60 -0.33
N LEU A 58 -4.70 8.09 -0.65
CA LEU A 58 -3.60 8.90 -1.18
C LEU A 58 -3.93 9.49 -2.56
N LEU A 59 -4.63 8.74 -3.41
CA LEU A 59 -5.14 9.21 -4.70
C LEU A 59 -6.17 10.34 -4.53
N SER A 60 -7.06 10.24 -3.55
CA SER A 60 -8.09 11.25 -3.29
C SER A 60 -7.49 12.60 -2.87
N ARG A 61 -6.27 12.59 -2.33
CA ARG A 61 -5.57 13.77 -1.78
C ARG A 61 -6.36 14.50 -0.69
N LYS A 62 -7.30 13.83 -0.02
CA LYS A 62 -8.06 14.42 1.09
C LYS A 62 -7.20 14.87 2.28
N LEU A 63 -6.00 14.30 2.43
CA LEU A 63 -5.03 14.70 3.46
C LEU A 63 -4.00 15.72 2.95
N ALA A 64 -3.97 15.99 1.64
CA ALA A 64 -3.07 16.98 1.08
C ALA A 64 -3.57 18.39 1.44
N THR A 65 -2.62 19.24 1.83
CA THR A 65 -2.84 20.68 2.01
C THR A 65 -2.20 21.41 0.83
N ASP A 66 -1.16 22.20 1.04
CA ASP A 66 -0.45 22.91 -0.03
C ASP A 66 0.49 21.99 -0.83
N ARG A 67 0.91 20.87 -0.21
CA ARG A 67 1.78 19.87 -0.84
C ARG A 67 0.98 18.65 -1.25
N ILE A 68 1.02 18.38 -2.55
CA ILE A 68 0.35 17.23 -3.18
C ILE A 68 1.19 15.96 -3.17
N ASP A 69 2.44 16.01 -2.68
CA ASP A 69 3.31 14.85 -2.57
C ASP A 69 3.16 14.16 -1.20
N PHE A 70 3.54 12.89 -1.15
CA PHE A 70 3.71 12.17 0.10
C PHE A 70 5.09 11.51 0.18
N ILE A 71 5.55 11.30 1.41
CA ILE A 71 6.71 10.47 1.71
C ILE A 71 6.30 9.36 2.66
N CYS A 72 6.78 8.15 2.43
CA CYS A 72 6.50 7.02 3.30
C CYS A 72 7.72 6.16 3.61
N THR A 73 7.63 5.43 4.72
CA THR A 73 8.49 4.30 5.03
C THR A 73 7.65 3.06 5.27
N LEU A 74 8.05 1.97 4.61
CA LEU A 74 7.33 0.70 4.58
C LEU A 74 8.28 -0.41 5.01
N GLU A 75 7.80 -1.39 5.75
CA GLU A 75 8.65 -2.50 6.20
C GLU A 75 9.07 -3.35 5.00
N TYR A 76 8.12 -3.83 4.19
CA TYR A 76 8.38 -4.74 3.07
C TYR A 76 8.08 -4.14 1.67
N GLY A 77 7.50 -2.93 1.61
CA GLY A 77 6.83 -2.41 0.41
C GLY A 77 5.41 -2.96 0.32
N TRP A 78 4.46 -2.23 -0.26
CA TRP A 78 3.04 -2.62 -0.22
C TRP A 78 2.52 -3.10 -1.57
N TRP A 79 1.91 -4.28 -1.56
CA TRP A 79 1.20 -4.83 -2.70
C TRP A 79 0.04 -5.70 -2.21
N PRO A 80 -1.16 -5.60 -2.82
CA PRO A 80 -2.29 -6.44 -2.45
C PRO A 80 -1.98 -7.91 -2.71
N PHE A 81 -2.27 -8.78 -1.73
CA PHE A 81 -2.08 -10.23 -1.88
C PHE A 81 -2.98 -10.80 -2.98
N LYS A 82 -4.27 -10.47 -2.93
CA LYS A 82 -5.24 -10.73 -3.99
C LYS A 82 -5.31 -9.55 -4.95
N PHE A 83 -4.34 -9.47 -5.84
CA PHE A 83 -4.32 -8.39 -6.81
C PHE A 83 -5.24 -8.62 -8.00
N LYS A 84 -5.67 -7.53 -8.63
CA LYS A 84 -6.38 -7.49 -9.91
C LYS A 84 -5.74 -6.44 -10.82
N PHE A 85 -6.06 -6.46 -12.10
CA PHE A 85 -5.57 -5.45 -13.05
C PHE A 85 -5.92 -4.01 -12.64
N GLU A 86 -7.09 -3.81 -12.02
CA GLU A 86 -7.51 -2.50 -11.51
C GLU A 86 -6.57 -1.94 -10.42
N HIS A 87 -5.87 -2.79 -9.66
CA HIS A 87 -4.92 -2.35 -8.64
C HIS A 87 -3.65 -1.75 -9.26
N PHE A 88 -3.22 -2.23 -10.44
CA PHE A 88 -2.13 -1.59 -11.19
C PHE A 88 -2.52 -0.20 -11.66
N HIS A 89 -3.74 -0.08 -12.18
CA HIS A 89 -4.27 1.21 -12.60
C HIS A 89 -4.37 2.18 -11.42
N LEU A 90 -4.91 1.72 -10.28
CA LEU A 90 -4.98 2.50 -9.04
C LEU A 90 -3.60 2.98 -8.59
N LEU A 91 -2.60 2.10 -8.55
CA LEU A 91 -1.24 2.46 -8.19
C LEU A 91 -0.67 3.54 -9.13
N HIS A 92 -0.83 3.36 -10.44
CA HIS A 92 -0.40 4.36 -11.43
C HIS A 92 -1.11 5.71 -11.23
N MET A 93 -2.43 5.70 -11.05
CA MET A 93 -3.22 6.90 -10.81
C MET A 93 -2.79 7.61 -9.51
N MET A 94 -2.58 6.86 -8.44
CA MET A 94 -2.11 7.37 -7.15
C MET A 94 -0.76 8.07 -7.29
N VAL A 95 0.22 7.45 -7.96
CA VAL A 95 1.54 8.08 -8.17
C VAL A 95 1.44 9.32 -9.07
N LYS A 96 0.60 9.29 -10.11
CA LYS A 96 0.36 10.45 -10.98
C LYS A 96 -0.24 11.64 -10.22
N ALA A 97 -1.17 11.37 -9.30
CA ALA A 97 -1.79 12.39 -8.46
C ALA A 97 -0.82 12.98 -7.41
N ASN A 98 0.21 12.22 -7.06
CA ASN A 98 1.22 12.55 -6.05
C ASN A 98 2.62 12.59 -6.71
N PRO A 99 2.91 13.59 -7.56
CA PRO A 99 4.16 13.63 -8.32
C PRO A 99 5.37 13.62 -7.39
N ALA A 100 6.38 12.82 -7.76
CA ALA A 100 7.58 12.60 -6.97
C ALA A 100 7.31 12.08 -5.54
N CYS A 101 6.26 11.27 -5.35
CA CYS A 101 6.08 10.54 -4.10
C CYS A 101 7.34 9.72 -3.76
N LYS A 102 7.71 9.76 -2.48
CA LYS A 102 8.96 9.20 -1.97
C LYS A 102 8.69 7.99 -1.10
N ASN A 103 9.43 6.92 -1.28
CA ASN A 103 9.28 5.73 -0.45
C ASN A 103 10.61 5.16 0.03
N ILE A 104 10.60 4.63 1.25
CA ILE A 104 11.75 3.98 1.91
C ILE A 104 11.31 2.60 2.37
N ILE A 105 11.73 1.56 1.64
CA ILE A 105 11.44 0.16 1.98
C ILE A 105 12.57 -0.39 2.88
N ARG A 106 12.23 -0.69 4.13
CA ARG A 106 13.19 -0.97 5.22
C ARG A 106 13.78 -2.37 5.19
N LYS A 107 13.06 -3.37 4.67
CA LYS A 107 13.53 -4.76 4.56
C LYS A 107 13.93 -5.07 3.14
N LYS A 108 15.00 -5.86 3.00
CA LYS A 108 15.41 -6.41 1.71
C LYS A 108 14.78 -7.77 1.51
N THR A 109 13.76 -7.85 0.65
CA THR A 109 13.13 -9.10 0.23
C THR A 109 13.08 -9.17 -1.29
N PRO A 110 13.01 -10.38 -1.90
CA PRO A 110 12.92 -10.49 -3.35
C PRO A 110 11.66 -9.81 -3.90
N PHE A 111 10.51 -9.98 -3.22
CA PHE A 111 9.29 -9.32 -3.64
C PHE A 111 9.33 -7.80 -3.46
N GLY A 112 9.93 -7.31 -2.37
CA GLY A 112 10.12 -5.88 -2.16
C GLY A 112 10.95 -5.22 -3.27
N GLU A 113 11.92 -5.94 -3.84
CA GLU A 113 12.70 -5.46 -4.99
C GLU A 113 11.82 -5.33 -6.24
N TRP A 114 10.91 -6.29 -6.45
CA TRP A 114 9.91 -6.20 -7.51
C TRP A 114 8.97 -5.00 -7.29
N VAL A 115 8.40 -4.85 -6.08
CA VAL A 115 7.49 -3.73 -5.74
C VAL A 115 8.18 -2.38 -5.97
N ARG A 116 9.43 -2.21 -5.50
CA ARG A 116 10.19 -0.98 -5.73
C ARG A 116 10.37 -0.67 -7.22
N LYS A 117 10.68 -1.69 -8.04
CA LYS A 117 10.82 -1.50 -9.48
C LYS A 117 9.53 -0.99 -10.10
N GLU A 118 8.39 -1.55 -9.71
CA GLU A 118 7.09 -1.09 -10.20
C GLU A 118 6.80 0.36 -9.77
N TYR A 119 7.06 0.73 -8.51
CA TYR A 119 6.93 2.12 -8.05
C TYR A 119 7.82 3.08 -8.85
N ASN A 120 9.08 2.71 -9.11
CA ASN A 120 10.01 3.55 -9.87
C ASN A 120 9.59 3.70 -11.34
N LYS A 121 9.07 2.64 -11.98
CA LYS A 121 8.61 2.67 -13.38
C LYS A 121 7.52 3.72 -13.62
N ILE A 122 6.69 3.96 -12.61
CA ILE A 122 5.58 4.93 -12.67
C ILE A 122 5.93 6.30 -12.07
N GLY A 123 7.20 6.53 -11.75
CA GLY A 123 7.73 7.85 -11.37
C GLY A 123 7.88 8.12 -9.88
N ALA A 124 7.70 7.14 -9.00
CA ALA A 124 8.02 7.29 -7.58
C ALA A 124 9.55 7.33 -7.38
N VAL A 125 9.99 8.03 -6.33
CA VAL A 125 11.41 8.09 -5.93
C VAL A 125 11.63 7.18 -4.74
N SER A 126 12.37 6.09 -4.95
CA SER A 126 12.59 5.08 -3.91
C SER A 126 14.04 5.06 -3.43
N ALA A 127 14.23 4.96 -2.11
CA ALA A 127 15.53 4.64 -1.53
C ALA A 127 16.02 3.24 -1.99
N PRO A 128 17.31 2.92 -1.87
CA PRO A 128 17.77 1.53 -1.94
C PRO A 128 17.02 0.64 -0.94
N LEU A 129 16.66 -0.59 -1.33
CA LEU A 129 16.04 -1.54 -0.40
C LEU A 129 16.93 -1.81 0.81
N GLY A 130 16.31 -1.96 1.99
CA GLY A 130 17.05 -2.19 3.22
C GLY A 130 17.52 -0.91 3.91
N THR A 131 17.07 0.26 3.44
CA THR A 131 17.41 1.55 4.06
C THR A 131 16.84 1.60 5.48
N LYS A 132 17.72 1.83 6.46
CA LYS A 132 17.35 1.85 7.88
C LYS A 132 16.68 3.17 8.24
N VAL A 133 15.62 3.07 9.04
CA VAL A 133 14.93 4.20 9.68
C VAL A 133 14.77 3.82 11.15
N ASN A 134 14.90 4.79 12.06
CA ASN A 134 14.71 4.59 13.50
C ASN A 134 13.21 4.59 13.86
N PHE A 135 12.43 3.77 13.15
CA PHE A 135 10.99 3.65 13.34
C PHE A 135 10.53 2.27 12.83
N GLU A 136 9.74 1.56 13.62
CA GLU A 136 9.36 0.17 13.33
C GLU A 136 8.09 0.04 12.51
N ASN A 137 7.18 1.01 12.60
CA ASN A 137 5.87 0.94 11.97
C ASN A 137 5.90 1.56 10.57
N ASP A 138 4.90 1.22 9.77
CA ASP A 138 4.75 1.86 8.48
C ASP A 138 4.17 3.27 8.68
N LEU A 139 4.72 4.22 7.93
CA LEU A 139 4.43 5.65 8.11
C LEU A 139 4.28 6.30 6.76
N PHE A 140 3.22 7.08 6.58
CA PHE A 140 3.05 7.98 5.46
C PHE A 140 2.84 9.40 5.99
N VAL A 141 3.38 10.38 5.27
CA VAL A 141 3.16 11.80 5.53
C VAL A 141 2.62 12.45 4.26
N GLN A 142 1.39 12.97 4.32
CA GLN A 142 0.74 13.72 3.24
C GLN A 142 0.09 14.98 3.84
N GLY A 143 0.39 16.15 3.26
CA GLY A 143 0.03 17.44 3.87
C GLY A 143 0.46 17.53 5.34
N ASP A 144 -0.49 17.94 6.19
CA ASP A 144 -0.34 18.08 7.64
C ASP A 144 -0.70 16.81 8.44
N SER A 145 -0.89 15.69 7.73
CA SER A 145 -1.34 14.44 8.33
C SER A 145 -0.28 13.36 8.28
N ILE A 146 -0.33 12.49 9.28
CA ILE A 146 0.47 11.28 9.39
C ILE A 146 -0.47 10.09 9.36
N ILE A 147 -0.13 9.07 8.57
CA ILE A 147 -0.79 7.77 8.57
C ILE A 147 0.21 6.77 9.15
N GLN A 148 -0.10 6.22 10.32
CA GLN A 148 0.67 5.16 10.97
C GLN A 148 -0.04 3.84 10.76
N ILE A 149 0.69 2.81 10.34
CA ILE A 149 0.14 1.48 10.14
C ILE A 149 0.91 0.49 10.97
N ASN A 150 0.16 -0.20 11.82
CA ASN A 150 0.67 -1.15 12.77
C ASN A 150 0.12 -2.52 12.41
N PHE A 151 1.02 -3.49 12.39
CA PHE A 151 0.72 -4.90 12.25
C PHE A 151 1.11 -5.59 13.55
N ASP A 152 0.29 -6.52 14.01
CA ASP A 152 0.71 -7.39 15.10
C ASP A 152 1.86 -8.33 14.67
N LYS A 153 2.47 -9.02 15.64
CA LYS A 153 3.66 -9.85 15.38
C LYS A 153 3.35 -11.00 14.41
N ASP A 154 2.17 -11.59 14.53
CA ASP A 154 1.76 -12.74 13.72
C ASP A 154 1.50 -12.30 12.28
N THR A 155 0.84 -11.17 12.07
CA THR A 155 0.67 -10.56 10.75
C THR A 155 2.01 -10.22 10.10
N LYS A 156 2.96 -9.64 10.86
CA LYS A 156 4.30 -9.37 10.33
C LYS A 156 4.99 -10.64 9.85
N ALA A 157 4.89 -11.74 10.61
CA ALA A 157 5.44 -13.03 10.22
C ALA A 157 4.78 -13.60 8.96
N ILE A 158 3.45 -13.47 8.85
CA ILE A 158 2.68 -13.86 7.66
C ILE A 158 3.18 -13.08 6.44
N ILE A 159 3.20 -11.75 6.50
CA ILE A 159 3.64 -10.88 5.39
C ILE A 159 5.09 -11.20 5.00
N GLU A 160 5.97 -11.34 5.98
CA GLU A 160 7.38 -11.67 5.74
C GLU A 160 7.54 -13.00 5.00
N SER A 161 6.75 -14.02 5.37
CA SER A 161 6.83 -15.35 4.75
C SER A 161 6.55 -15.29 3.24
N TYR A 162 5.50 -14.56 2.84
CA TYR A 162 5.15 -14.38 1.44
C TYR A 162 6.16 -13.50 0.69
N TYR A 163 6.59 -12.39 1.30
CA TYR A 163 7.54 -11.47 0.66
C TYR A 163 8.94 -12.07 0.48
N LYS A 164 9.33 -13.04 1.33
CA LYS A 164 10.55 -13.83 1.15
C LYS A 164 10.40 -14.90 0.07
N LYS A 165 9.20 -15.46 -0.08
CA LYS A 165 8.88 -16.51 -1.06
C LYS A 165 8.76 -15.96 -2.48
N TRP A 166 8.09 -14.82 -2.66
CA TRP A 166 7.78 -14.31 -4.00
C TRP A 166 8.96 -13.54 -4.61
N ASN A 167 9.24 -13.81 -5.88
CA ASN A 167 10.23 -13.06 -6.68
C ASN A 167 9.57 -12.12 -7.70
N SER A 168 8.28 -12.32 -7.96
CA SER A 168 7.49 -11.62 -8.97
C SER A 168 6.00 -11.71 -8.62
N LEU A 169 5.18 -10.97 -9.37
CA LEU A 169 3.72 -11.03 -9.30
C LEU A 169 3.16 -12.44 -9.52
N GLU A 170 3.80 -13.24 -10.36
CA GLU A 170 3.37 -14.62 -10.65
C GLU A 170 3.31 -15.47 -9.38
N GLY A 171 4.27 -15.30 -8.46
CA GLY A 171 4.26 -16.00 -7.18
C GLY A 171 3.05 -15.61 -6.31
N ALA A 172 2.73 -14.32 -6.26
CA ALA A 172 1.54 -13.85 -5.55
C ALA A 172 0.24 -14.36 -6.22
N PHE A 173 0.21 -14.41 -7.55
CA PHE A 173 -0.93 -14.96 -8.29
C PHE A 173 -1.13 -16.45 -8.01
N ILE A 174 -0.07 -17.26 -8.04
CA ILE A 174 -0.15 -18.69 -7.73
C ILE A 174 -0.73 -18.93 -6.34
N ASP A 175 -0.30 -18.15 -5.34
CA ASP A 175 -0.74 -18.34 -3.97
C ASP A 175 -2.18 -17.86 -3.73
N PHE A 176 -2.68 -16.88 -4.49
CA PHE A 176 -3.95 -16.21 -4.17
C PHE A 176 -4.95 -16.09 -5.32
N ALA A 177 -4.70 -16.74 -6.47
CA ALA A 177 -5.65 -16.75 -7.59
C ALA A 177 -6.98 -17.42 -7.23
N LEU A 178 -6.92 -18.51 -6.45
CA LEU A 178 -8.09 -19.31 -6.05
C LEU A 178 -8.23 -19.46 -4.54
N GLU A 179 -7.16 -19.21 -3.78
CA GLU A 179 -7.17 -19.33 -2.32
C GLU A 179 -7.59 -18.02 -1.66
N ASP A 180 -8.10 -18.10 -0.43
CA ASP A 180 -8.31 -16.93 0.41
C ASP A 180 -7.01 -16.36 0.95
N GLU A 181 -6.93 -15.03 1.05
CA GLU A 181 -5.78 -14.42 1.69
C GLU A 181 -5.85 -14.68 3.20
N PRO A 182 -4.71 -14.87 3.87
CA PRO A 182 -4.69 -15.04 5.32
C PRO A 182 -5.31 -13.81 5.97
N LYS A 183 -6.12 -14.04 7.01
CA LYS A 183 -6.57 -12.96 7.88
C LYS A 183 -5.36 -12.30 8.53
N ILE A 184 -5.36 -10.98 8.52
CA ILE A 184 -4.38 -10.17 9.20
C ILE A 184 -5.01 -9.38 10.34
N GLN A 185 -4.18 -8.77 11.17
CA GLN A 185 -4.61 -7.75 12.12
C GLN A 185 -3.75 -6.50 11.89
N ALA A 186 -4.33 -5.55 11.17
CA ALA A 186 -3.70 -4.27 10.87
C ALA A 186 -4.56 -3.11 11.39
N THR A 187 -3.88 -2.09 11.91
CA THR A 187 -4.51 -0.84 12.35
C THR A 187 -3.89 0.32 11.61
N ILE A 188 -4.71 1.11 10.93
CA ILE A 188 -4.35 2.42 10.41
C ILE A 188 -4.79 3.47 11.42
N LEU A 189 -3.85 4.33 11.84
CA LEU A 189 -4.10 5.55 12.60
C LEU A 189 -3.73 6.78 11.74
N ILE A 190 -4.71 7.59 11.39
CA ILE A 190 -4.55 8.83 10.65
C ILE A 190 -4.65 9.97 11.65
N THR A 191 -3.65 10.84 11.72
CA THR A 191 -3.64 11.98 12.65
C THR A 191 -3.28 13.25 11.93
N LYS A 192 -4.11 14.30 12.06
CA LYS A 192 -3.78 15.65 11.61
C LYS A 192 -2.91 16.33 12.67
N ASN A 193 -1.62 16.45 12.39
CA ASN A 193 -0.64 17.09 13.27
C ASN A 193 0.47 17.74 12.41
N PRO A 194 0.34 19.03 12.07
CA PRO A 194 1.28 19.72 11.19
C PRO A 194 2.73 19.67 11.70
N VAL A 195 2.94 19.80 13.01
CA VAL A 195 4.27 19.82 13.63
C VAL A 195 4.96 18.47 13.46
N MET A 196 4.27 17.38 13.79
CA MET A 196 4.83 16.04 13.62
C MET A 196 4.97 15.67 12.13
N ALA A 197 4.02 16.07 11.28
CA ALA A 197 4.08 15.79 9.85
C ALA A 197 5.33 16.42 9.23
N GLU A 198 5.59 17.69 9.53
CA GLU A 198 6.80 18.37 9.03
C GLU A 198 8.08 17.77 9.61
N TYR A 199 8.10 17.40 10.89
CA TYR A 199 9.22 16.68 11.50
C TYR A 199 9.54 15.38 10.74
N TRP A 200 8.54 14.52 10.53
CA TRP A 200 8.73 13.24 9.84
C TRP A 200 9.09 13.42 8.38
N ARG A 201 8.49 14.40 7.69
CA ARG A 201 8.82 14.71 6.30
C ARG A 201 10.29 15.11 6.16
N LYS A 202 10.79 16.02 7.01
CA LYS A 202 12.21 16.41 7.02
C LYS A 202 13.11 15.22 7.33
N HIS A 203 12.77 14.44 8.36
CA HIS A 203 13.55 13.27 8.77
C HIS A 203 13.67 12.24 7.65
N LEU A 204 12.54 11.79 7.07
CA LEU A 204 12.52 10.79 6.01
C LEU A 204 13.16 11.31 4.72
N THR A 205 12.99 12.60 4.38
CA THR A 205 13.65 13.19 3.20
C THR A 205 15.16 13.16 3.34
N LYS A 206 15.68 13.49 4.54
CA LYS A 206 17.11 13.41 4.83
C LYS A 206 17.64 11.98 4.66
N VAL A 207 16.94 11.00 5.25
CA VAL A 207 17.30 9.57 5.12
C VAL A 207 17.34 9.14 3.64
N LEU A 208 16.32 9.51 2.87
CA LEU A 208 16.26 9.22 1.43
C LEU A 208 17.46 9.81 0.70
N GLU A 209 17.75 11.11 0.88
CA GLU A 209 18.85 11.79 0.20
C GLU A 209 20.22 11.20 0.54
N GLU A 210 20.47 10.89 1.81
CA GLU A 210 21.71 10.25 2.26
C GLU A 210 21.87 8.85 1.64
N SER A 211 20.80 8.06 1.61
CA SER A 211 20.81 6.72 1.01
C SER A 211 21.08 6.76 -0.50
N LEU A 212 20.52 7.73 -1.23
CA LEU A 212 20.70 7.89 -2.67
C LEU A 212 22.11 8.38 -3.03
N LYS A 213 22.76 9.17 -2.17
CA LYS A 213 24.17 9.57 -2.34
C LYS A 213 25.11 8.38 -2.16
N GLY A 214 24.83 7.52 -1.16
CA GLY A 214 25.61 6.32 -0.90
C GLY A 214 25.55 5.28 -2.02
N ALA A 215 24.40 5.17 -2.71
CA ALA A 215 24.18 4.19 -3.78
C ALA A 215 24.86 4.53 -5.12
N LYS A 216 25.43 5.73 -5.27
CA LYS A 216 26.13 6.19 -6.49
C LYS A 216 27.65 5.96 -6.45
N LYS A 217 28.17 5.32 -5.40
CA LYS A 217 29.57 4.89 -5.28
C LYS A 217 29.67 3.39 -5.52
#